data_AF-A0AAQ4EN12-F1
#
_entry.id   AF-A0AAQ4EN12-F1
#
_cell.length_a   1.000
_cell.length_b   1.000
_cell.length_c   1.000
_cell.angle_alpha   90.00
_cell.angle_beta   90.00
_cell.angle_gamma   90.00
#
_symmetry.space_group_name_H-M   'P 1'
#
loop_
_entity.id
_entity.type
_entity.pdbx_description
1 polymer ?
#
loop_
_entity_poly.entity_id
_entity_poly.type
_entity_poly.pdbx_seq_one_letter_code
_entity_poly.pdbx_strand_id
1 'polypeptide(L)'
;MFLVAMLIFQACINEAFTQESTAKIPKCTNSEETVDGYTLLALNATFRLVETTFKVQYGDSYRCVTATATEKEDRSHEVTAQVKYKVVSGNRWDDYSETLHFKPDDGTENYNKMESRGPRGAPAGTYLFLSTNPKCTVIKALSFKLPDNGPYGIAYSVLRQLGPKADAAHLA
;
A
#
# COMPACT_ATOMS: atom_id res chain seq x y z
N MET A 1 43.42 -40.93 7.56
CA MET A 1 42.07 -40.86 6.95
C MET A 1 41.25 -39.80 7.68
N PHE A 2 41.22 -38.56 7.20
CA PHE A 2 40.22 -37.54 7.54
C PHE A 2 40.29 -36.44 6.45
N LEU A 3 39.93 -36.80 5.22
CA LEU A 3 39.92 -35.89 4.05
C LEU A 3 38.53 -35.73 3.44
N VAL A 4 37.46 -36.02 4.21
CA VAL A 4 36.07 -36.02 3.70
C VAL A 4 35.18 -34.97 4.40
N ALA A 5 35.73 -34.13 5.29
CA ALA A 5 34.94 -33.20 6.10
C ALA A 5 34.99 -31.72 5.64
N MET A 6 35.49 -31.42 4.44
CA MET A 6 35.58 -30.03 3.92
C MET A 6 34.86 -29.80 2.57
N LEU A 7 33.99 -30.71 2.14
CA LEU A 7 33.23 -30.57 0.87
C LEU A 7 31.72 -30.35 1.05
N ILE A 8 31.25 -29.99 2.26
CA ILE A 8 29.82 -29.75 2.56
C ILE A 8 29.56 -28.29 2.96
N PHE A 9 30.40 -27.35 2.53
CA PHE A 9 30.21 -25.91 2.78
C PHE A 9 30.23 -25.05 1.51
N GLN A 10 29.90 -25.63 0.35
CA GLN A 10 29.93 -24.94 -0.94
C GLN A 10 28.64 -25.11 -1.78
N ALA A 11 27.52 -25.39 -1.13
CA ALA A 11 26.20 -25.53 -1.78
C ALA A 11 25.20 -24.40 -1.46
N CYS A 12 25.63 -23.26 -0.90
CA CYS A 12 24.74 -22.15 -0.54
C CYS A 12 24.90 -20.89 -1.42
N ILE A 13 25.50 -20.98 -2.61
CA ILE A 13 25.63 -19.82 -3.49
C ILE A 13 25.23 -20.25 -4.90
N ASN A 14 24.25 -19.53 -5.45
CA ASN A 14 23.44 -19.78 -6.66
C ASN A 14 22.19 -20.60 -6.28
N GLU A 15 21.01 -20.01 -6.10
CA GLU A 15 20.17 -19.27 -7.05
C GLU A 15 19.28 -18.29 -6.25
N ALA A 16 18.86 -17.09 -6.64
CA ALA A 16 18.82 -16.38 -7.90
C ALA A 16 18.70 -14.87 -7.59
N PHE A 17 19.69 -14.06 -7.94
CA PHE A 17 19.40 -12.71 -8.46
C PHE A 17 19.31 -12.86 -9.96
N THR A 18 18.22 -13.50 -10.40
CA THR A 18 17.81 -13.42 -11.80
C THR A 18 17.60 -11.95 -12.12
N GLN A 19 18.16 -11.58 -13.27
CA GLN A 19 18.13 -10.28 -13.91
C GLN A 19 16.88 -9.50 -13.55
N GLU A 20 17.06 -8.21 -13.33
CA GLU A 20 16.05 -7.18 -13.48
C GLU A 20 15.46 -7.32 -14.89
N SER A 21 14.56 -8.29 -15.05
CA SER A 21 13.61 -8.34 -16.13
C SER A 21 13.00 -6.96 -16.09
N THR A 22 13.08 -6.25 -17.22
CA THR A 22 12.26 -5.10 -17.50
C THR A 22 10.82 -5.58 -17.40
N ALA A 23 10.35 -5.73 -16.16
CA ALA A 23 9.05 -6.26 -15.83
C ALA A 23 8.14 -5.23 -16.46
N LYS A 24 7.50 -5.62 -17.57
CA LYS A 24 6.40 -4.86 -18.14
C LYS A 24 5.58 -4.43 -16.95
N ILE A 25 5.49 -3.12 -16.72
CA ILE A 25 4.64 -2.55 -15.68
C ILE A 25 3.32 -3.29 -15.85
N PRO A 26 2.90 -4.11 -14.86
CA PRO A 26 1.69 -4.90 -15.02
C PRO A 26 0.60 -3.89 -15.30
N LYS A 27 0.04 -3.91 -16.51
CA LYS A 27 -1.17 -3.14 -16.78
C LYS A 27 -2.18 -3.71 -15.80
N CYS A 28 -2.64 -2.90 -14.85
CA CYS A 28 -3.69 -3.32 -13.94
C CYS A 28 -4.92 -3.62 -14.79
N THR A 29 -5.14 -4.90 -15.10
CA THR A 29 -6.38 -5.38 -15.70
C THR A 29 -7.36 -5.60 -14.57
N ASN A 30 -8.57 -5.07 -14.76
CA ASN A 30 -9.67 -5.29 -13.82
C ASN A 30 -9.91 -6.80 -13.70
N SER A 31 -10.07 -7.27 -12.46
CA SER A 31 -10.54 -8.61 -12.15
C SER A 31 -11.97 -8.77 -12.68
N GLU A 32 -12.37 -9.97 -13.07
CA GLU A 32 -13.76 -10.27 -13.47
C GLU A 32 -14.75 -10.14 -12.29
N GLU A 33 -14.24 -10.22 -11.05
CA GLU A 33 -14.99 -9.86 -9.85
C GLU A 33 -14.73 -8.39 -9.49
N THR A 34 -15.73 -7.53 -9.73
CA THR A 34 -15.68 -6.11 -9.40
C THR A 34 -15.95 -5.91 -7.91
N VAL A 35 -14.91 -5.98 -7.10
CA VAL A 35 -14.95 -5.53 -5.69
C VAL A 35 -14.77 -4.00 -5.67
N ASP A 36 -15.51 -3.27 -4.85
CA ASP A 36 -15.33 -1.82 -4.71
C ASP A 36 -14.17 -1.44 -3.77
N GLY A 37 -13.81 -0.17 -3.72
CA GLY A 37 -12.73 0.34 -2.85
C GLY A 37 -12.95 0.02 -1.37
N TYR A 38 -14.17 0.15 -0.86
CA TYR A 38 -14.49 -0.12 0.53
C TYR A 38 -14.31 -1.61 0.90
N THR A 39 -14.82 -2.50 0.06
CA THR A 39 -14.75 -3.96 0.25
C THR A 39 -13.33 -4.48 0.06
N LEU A 40 -12.56 -3.87 -0.84
CA LEU A 40 -11.14 -4.16 -1.04
C LEU A 40 -10.32 -3.92 0.25
N LEU A 41 -10.65 -2.87 1.00
CA LEU A 41 -10.04 -2.56 2.30
C LEU A 41 -10.69 -3.38 3.43
N ALA A 42 -10.73 -4.70 3.24
CA ALA A 42 -11.19 -5.64 4.26
C ALA A 42 -10.35 -5.55 5.54
N LEU A 43 -10.94 -5.90 6.69
CA LEU A 43 -10.25 -5.91 7.97
C LEU A 43 -8.95 -6.76 7.89
N ASN A 44 -7.85 -6.22 8.41
CA ASN A 44 -6.50 -6.77 8.35
C ASN A 44 -5.86 -6.86 6.96
N ALA A 45 -6.49 -6.33 5.91
CA ALA A 45 -5.86 -6.21 4.61
C ALA A 45 -4.71 -5.18 4.69
N THR A 46 -3.51 -5.59 4.30
CA THR A 46 -2.33 -4.73 4.21
C THR A 46 -1.97 -4.47 2.76
N PHE A 47 -1.78 -3.20 2.41
CA PHE A 47 -1.34 -2.77 1.10
C PHE A 47 0.02 -2.09 1.19
N ARG A 48 0.89 -2.37 0.22
CA ARG A 48 2.17 -1.67 0.04
C ARG A 48 2.06 -0.71 -1.12
N LEU A 49 2.56 0.52 -0.93
CA LEU A 49 2.75 1.46 -2.03
C LEU A 49 3.92 1.01 -2.90
N VAL A 50 3.63 0.79 -4.18
CA VAL A 50 4.61 0.37 -5.19
C VAL A 50 5.14 1.58 -5.93
N GLU A 51 4.25 2.46 -6.36
CA GLU A 51 4.58 3.62 -7.18
C GLU A 51 3.62 4.78 -6.86
N THR A 52 4.11 6.01 -6.95
CA THR A 52 3.27 7.19 -6.85
C THR A 52 3.79 8.38 -7.63
N THR A 53 2.89 9.24 -8.09
CA THR A 53 3.23 10.55 -8.65
C THR A 53 3.19 11.66 -7.61
N PHE A 54 2.93 11.35 -6.33
CA PHE A 54 2.91 12.33 -5.25
C PHE A 54 4.28 12.98 -5.05
N LYS A 55 4.32 14.31 -5.13
CA LYS A 55 5.60 15.04 -5.08
C LYS A 55 6.33 14.94 -3.73
N VAL A 56 5.62 14.60 -2.65
CA VAL A 56 6.20 14.42 -1.32
C VAL A 56 7.18 13.23 -1.24
N GLN A 57 7.24 12.39 -2.27
CA GLN A 57 8.25 11.34 -2.41
C GLN A 57 9.47 11.75 -3.26
N TYR A 58 9.49 12.93 -3.88
CA TYR A 58 10.69 13.39 -4.58
C TYR A 58 11.82 13.59 -3.57
N GLY A 59 12.84 12.72 -3.65
CA GLY A 59 13.99 12.69 -2.74
C GLY A 59 14.08 11.44 -1.88
N ASP A 60 13.24 10.42 -2.10
CA ASP A 60 13.27 9.14 -1.37
C ASP A 60 13.15 9.30 0.15
N SER A 61 12.56 10.39 0.65
CA SER A 61 12.51 10.68 2.09
C SER A 61 11.77 9.63 2.89
N TYR A 62 10.81 8.94 2.26
CA TYR A 62 10.01 7.87 2.84
C TYR A 62 10.08 6.63 1.96
N ARG A 63 10.30 5.47 2.56
CA ARG A 63 10.32 4.17 1.89
C ARG A 63 9.42 3.18 2.60
N CYS A 64 9.10 2.08 1.91
CA CYS A 64 8.35 0.96 2.48
C CYS A 64 7.00 1.38 3.08
N VAL A 65 6.30 2.31 2.43
CA VAL A 65 4.98 2.77 2.88
C VAL A 65 3.99 1.60 2.76
N THR A 66 3.37 1.25 3.88
CA THR A 66 2.33 0.23 3.97
C THR A 66 1.15 0.74 4.77
N ALA A 67 -0.06 0.42 4.35
CA ALA A 67 -1.29 0.73 5.07
C ALA A 67 -2.03 -0.57 5.40
N THR A 68 -2.47 -0.73 6.64
CA THR A 68 -3.28 -1.86 7.08
C THR A 68 -4.62 -1.35 7.58
N ALA A 69 -5.72 -1.92 7.08
CA ALA A 69 -7.05 -1.67 7.64
C ALA A 69 -7.16 -2.36 9.01
N THR A 70 -7.23 -1.58 10.09
CA THR A 70 -7.24 -2.09 11.46
C THR A 70 -8.64 -2.12 12.06
N GLU A 71 -9.55 -1.29 11.56
CA GLU A 71 -10.93 -1.23 11.99
C GLU A 71 -11.83 -0.91 10.78
N LYS A 72 -13.08 -1.37 10.82
CA LYS A 72 -14.08 -1.13 9.79
C LYS A 72 -15.44 -0.99 10.45
N GLU A 73 -16.14 0.11 10.15
CA GLU A 73 -17.50 0.38 10.63
C GLU A 73 -18.44 0.38 9.42
N ASP A 74 -19.29 -0.65 9.35
CA ASP A 74 -20.18 -0.90 8.22
C ASP A 74 -21.32 0.10 8.13
N ARG A 75 -21.75 0.69 9.27
CA ARG A 75 -22.87 1.65 9.26
C ARG A 75 -22.48 2.98 8.63
N SER A 76 -21.30 3.49 8.95
CA SER A 76 -20.78 4.76 8.43
C SER A 76 -19.91 4.62 7.18
N HIS A 77 -19.64 3.38 6.74
CA HIS A 77 -18.71 3.08 5.64
C HIS A 77 -17.32 3.68 5.89
N GLU A 78 -16.81 3.48 7.10
CA GLU A 78 -15.51 3.96 7.53
C GLU A 78 -14.51 2.82 7.69
N VAL A 79 -13.25 3.11 7.36
CA VAL A 79 -12.10 2.24 7.60
C VAL A 79 -11.04 3.03 8.34
N THR A 80 -10.58 2.52 9.49
CA THR A 80 -9.37 3.03 10.13
C THR A 80 -8.17 2.30 9.53
N ALA A 81 -7.23 3.05 8.96
CA ALA A 81 -6.00 2.51 8.40
C ALA A 81 -4.78 2.96 9.22
N GLN A 82 -3.95 2.00 9.62
CA GLN A 82 -2.63 2.25 10.18
C GLN A 82 -1.60 2.28 9.05
N VAL A 83 -0.97 3.44 8.86
CA VAL A 83 0.12 3.62 7.90
C VAL A 83 1.45 3.50 8.61
N LYS A 84 2.38 2.73 8.03
CA LYS A 84 3.77 2.59 8.48
C LYS A 84 4.71 2.93 7.34
N TYR A 85 5.82 3.58 7.66
CA TYR A 85 6.83 3.96 6.68
C TYR A 85 8.20 4.10 7.32
N LYS A 86 9.23 3.99 6.49
CA LYS A 86 10.61 4.18 6.90
C LYS A 86 11.07 5.56 6.47
N VAL A 87 11.46 6.39 7.43
CA VAL A 87 12.11 7.68 7.17
C VAL A 87 13.57 7.41 6.86
N VAL A 88 14.00 7.80 5.65
CA VAL A 88 15.37 7.53 5.19
C VAL A 88 16.39 8.34 5.99
N SER A 89 16.09 9.62 6.26
CA SER A 89 16.89 10.43 7.18
C SER A 89 16.73 9.89 8.61
N GLY A 90 17.80 9.33 9.16
CA GLY A 90 17.81 8.76 10.51
C GLY A 90 17.41 7.29 10.60
N ASN A 91 17.12 6.63 9.46
CA ASN A 91 16.89 5.18 9.39
C ASN A 91 15.86 4.66 10.42
N ARG A 92 14.78 5.41 10.65
CA ARG A 92 13.76 5.11 11.66
C ARG A 92 12.43 4.72 11.03
N TRP A 93 11.67 3.91 11.74
CA TRP A 93 10.29 3.58 11.38
C TRP A 93 9.35 4.52 12.11
N ASP A 94 8.39 5.06 11.36
CA ASP A 94 7.30 5.88 11.86
C ASP A 94 5.97 5.30 11.41
N ASP A 95 4.91 5.71 12.11
CA ASP A 95 3.55 5.32 11.82
C ASP A 95 2.55 6.40 12.22
N TYR A 96 1.36 6.34 11.62
CA TYR A 96 0.18 7.10 12.02
C TYR A 96 -1.07 6.33 11.62
N SER A 97 -2.20 6.71 12.22
CA SER A 97 -3.52 6.19 11.85
C SER A 97 -4.36 7.28 11.22
N GLU A 98 -5.16 6.90 10.23
CA GLU A 98 -6.13 7.78 9.58
C GLU A 98 -7.47 7.08 9.40
N THR A 99 -8.56 7.85 9.47
CA THR A 99 -9.91 7.36 9.18
C THR A 99 -10.29 7.73 7.75
N LEU A 100 -10.72 6.73 7.00
CA LEU A 100 -11.10 6.79 5.59
C LEU A 100 -12.60 6.63 5.50
N HIS A 101 -13.30 7.63 4.96
CA HIS A 101 -14.75 7.60 4.78
C HIS A 101 -15.08 7.29 3.32
N PHE A 102 -15.91 6.29 3.08
CA PHE A 102 -16.30 5.90 1.74
C PHE A 102 -17.68 6.43 1.38
N LYS A 103 -17.80 6.94 0.15
CA LYS A 103 -19.05 7.45 -0.40
C LYS A 103 -19.51 6.55 -1.55
N PRO A 104 -20.83 6.37 -1.71
CA PRO A 104 -21.35 5.65 -2.85
C PRO A 104 -21.02 6.41 -4.14
N ASP A 105 -20.73 5.66 -5.20
CA ASP A 105 -20.59 6.19 -6.54
C ASP A 105 -21.97 6.55 -7.11
N ASP A 106 -22.03 7.61 -7.92
CA ASP A 106 -23.29 8.15 -8.41
C ASP A 106 -24.07 7.09 -9.22
N GLY A 107 -25.26 6.74 -8.75
CA GLY A 107 -26.15 5.79 -9.42
C GLY A 107 -25.78 4.32 -9.26
N THR A 108 -24.90 3.96 -8.31
CA THR A 108 -24.53 2.57 -8.01
C THR A 108 -24.51 2.29 -6.50
N GLU A 109 -24.38 1.02 -6.13
CA GLU A 109 -24.15 0.59 -4.74
C GLU A 109 -22.66 0.44 -4.40
N ASN A 110 -21.76 0.81 -5.32
CA ASN A 110 -20.32 0.69 -5.13
C ASN A 110 -19.75 1.89 -4.37
N TYR A 111 -18.71 1.65 -3.58
CA TYR A 111 -18.04 2.65 -2.77
C TYR A 111 -16.56 2.81 -3.20
N ASN A 112 -16.33 3.50 -4.33
CA ASN A 112 -14.98 3.77 -4.84
C ASN A 112 -14.45 5.17 -4.53
N LYS A 113 -15.29 6.08 -4.03
CA LYS A 113 -14.87 7.42 -3.59
C LYS A 113 -14.52 7.41 -2.11
N MET A 114 -13.28 7.78 -1.79
CA MET A 114 -12.72 7.76 -0.44
C MET A 114 -12.31 9.17 0.01
N GLU A 115 -12.66 9.58 1.22
CA GLU A 115 -12.21 10.81 1.86
C GLU A 115 -11.32 10.47 3.06
N SER A 116 -10.06 10.91 3.04
CA SER A 116 -9.21 10.84 4.24
C SER A 116 -9.46 12.05 5.12
N ARG A 117 -9.81 11.78 6.38
CA ARG A 117 -10.00 12.77 7.45
C ARG A 117 -8.98 12.52 8.56
N GLY A 118 -7.69 12.57 8.25
CA GLY A 118 -6.63 12.40 9.24
C GLY A 118 -6.09 13.72 9.82
N PRO A 119 -5.69 13.77 11.11
CA PRO A 119 -4.82 14.81 11.62
C PRO A 119 -3.35 14.51 11.27
N ARG A 120 -2.55 15.57 11.03
CA ARG A 120 -1.06 15.61 10.89
C ARG A 120 -0.38 14.33 10.37
N GLY A 121 -0.08 14.29 9.06
CA GLY A 121 0.89 13.37 8.49
C GLY A 121 0.56 12.96 7.06
N ALA A 122 -0.66 12.45 6.84
CA ALA A 122 -1.23 12.22 5.51
C ALA A 122 -1.93 13.49 5.00
N PRO A 123 -1.89 13.77 3.69
CA PRO A 123 -2.67 14.85 3.14
C PRO A 123 -4.17 14.47 3.16
N ALA A 124 -4.94 15.20 3.96
CA ALA A 124 -6.40 15.16 3.88
C ALA A 124 -6.82 15.43 2.44
N GLY A 125 -7.72 14.61 1.92
CA GLY A 125 -8.02 14.61 0.49
C GLY A 125 -9.14 13.67 0.10
N THR A 126 -9.58 13.84 -1.14
CA THR A 126 -10.54 12.95 -1.79
C THR A 126 -9.82 12.11 -2.82
N TYR A 127 -10.11 10.83 -2.82
CA TYR A 127 -9.48 9.81 -3.63
C TYR A 127 -10.54 8.97 -4.35
N LEU A 128 -10.16 8.38 -5.48
CA LEU A 128 -10.99 7.51 -6.29
C LEU A 128 -10.21 6.24 -6.63
N PHE A 129 -10.80 5.08 -6.35
CA PHE A 129 -10.29 3.80 -6.83
C PHE A 129 -10.59 3.67 -8.32
N LEU A 130 -9.53 3.60 -9.14
CA LEU A 130 -9.62 3.37 -10.59
C LEU A 130 -9.51 1.88 -10.94
N SER A 131 -8.84 1.11 -10.09
CA SER A 131 -8.79 -0.34 -10.16
C SER A 131 -8.69 -0.90 -8.75
N THR A 132 -9.44 -1.96 -8.49
CA THR A 132 -9.56 -2.62 -7.18
C THR A 132 -8.97 -4.02 -7.20
N ASN A 133 -8.19 -4.37 -8.22
CA ASN A 133 -7.46 -5.64 -8.25
C ASN A 133 -6.44 -5.67 -7.08
N PRO A 134 -6.49 -6.63 -6.15
CA PRO A 134 -5.54 -6.73 -5.03
C PRO A 134 -4.07 -6.78 -5.44
N LYS A 135 -3.77 -7.29 -6.64
CA LYS A 135 -2.40 -7.38 -7.15
C LYS A 135 -1.92 -6.05 -7.77
N CYS A 136 -2.84 -5.14 -8.09
CA CYS A 136 -2.59 -3.93 -8.87
C CYS A 136 -3.72 -2.91 -8.63
N THR A 137 -3.82 -2.40 -7.41
CA THR A 137 -4.83 -1.40 -7.04
C THR A 137 -4.34 -0.03 -7.48
N VAL A 138 -5.20 0.76 -8.10
CA VAL A 138 -4.85 2.11 -8.57
C VAL A 138 -5.78 3.12 -7.91
N ILE A 139 -5.19 4.12 -7.24
CA ILE A 139 -5.92 5.20 -6.60
C ILE A 139 -5.52 6.53 -7.23
N LYS A 140 -6.52 7.36 -7.54
CA LYS A 140 -6.35 8.74 -7.98
C LYS A 140 -6.72 9.70 -6.87
N ALA A 141 -5.79 10.56 -6.45
CA ALA A 141 -6.12 11.72 -5.63
C ALA A 141 -6.79 12.79 -6.50
N LEU A 142 -8.02 13.15 -6.16
CA LEU A 142 -8.81 14.18 -6.84
C LEU A 142 -8.52 15.57 -6.27
N SER A 143 -8.31 15.64 -4.96
CA SER A 143 -7.91 16.83 -4.24
C SER A 143 -7.13 16.42 -3.00
N PHE A 144 -6.03 17.09 -2.71
CA PHE A 144 -5.26 16.85 -1.50
C PHE A 144 -4.60 18.15 -1.05
N LYS A 145 -4.49 18.34 0.26
CA LYS A 145 -3.71 19.44 0.85
C LYS A 145 -2.40 18.91 1.37
N LEU A 146 -1.29 19.39 0.81
CA LEU A 146 0.02 19.18 1.43
C LEU A 146 0.17 20.11 2.63
N PRO A 147 0.94 19.71 3.66
CA PRO A 147 1.17 20.52 4.86
C PRO A 147 1.69 21.96 4.59
N ASP A 148 2.35 22.20 3.46
CA ASP A 148 3.01 23.48 3.13
C ASP A 148 2.24 24.38 2.13
N ASN A 149 0.90 24.36 2.14
CA ASN A 149 0.06 25.26 1.31
C ASN A 149 0.33 25.21 -0.21
N GLY A 150 0.81 24.07 -0.73
CA GLY A 150 0.91 23.84 -2.18
C GLY A 150 -0.47 23.72 -2.84
N PRO A 151 -0.61 24.02 -4.15
CA PRO A 151 -1.88 23.91 -4.86
C PRO A 151 -2.43 22.48 -4.80
N TYR A 152 -3.76 22.35 -4.81
CA TYR A 152 -4.41 21.05 -4.98
C TYR A 152 -3.88 20.39 -6.25
N GLY A 153 -3.37 19.16 -6.12
CA GLY A 153 -2.85 18.39 -7.23
C GLY A 153 -3.75 17.21 -7.58
N ILE A 154 -3.51 16.65 -8.77
CA ILE A 154 -3.90 15.29 -9.09
C ILE A 154 -2.66 14.41 -8.92
N ALA A 155 -2.82 13.27 -8.26
CA ALA A 155 -1.76 12.28 -8.15
C ALA A 155 -2.33 10.87 -8.31
N TYR A 156 -1.49 9.94 -8.72
CA TYR A 156 -1.82 8.54 -8.88
C TYR A 156 -0.91 7.69 -8.00
N SER A 157 -1.46 6.64 -7.42
CA SER A 157 -0.72 5.68 -6.60
C SER A 157 -1.10 4.26 -6.99
N VAL A 158 -0.09 3.40 -7.09
CA VAL A 158 -0.24 1.96 -7.34
C VAL A 158 0.05 1.22 -6.04
N LEU A 159 -0.92 0.45 -5.58
CA LEU A 159 -0.82 -0.38 -4.38
C LEU A 159 -0.88 -1.86 -4.75
N ARG A 160 -0.26 -2.67 -3.90
CA ARG A 160 -0.35 -4.12 -3.95
C ARG A 160 -0.69 -4.66 -2.56
N GLN A 161 -1.73 -5.48 -2.48
CA GLN A 161 -2.07 -6.20 -1.26
C GLN A 161 -0.95 -7.19 -0.95
N LEU A 162 -0.45 -7.14 0.28
CA LEU A 162 0.45 -8.12 0.83
C LEU A 162 -0.38 -9.34 1.26
N GLY A 163 0.18 -10.53 1.10
CA GLY A 163 -0.44 -11.73 1.66
C GLY A 163 -0.59 -11.61 3.18
N PRO A 164 -1.47 -12.42 3.80
CA PRO A 164 -1.56 -12.48 5.25
C PRO A 164 -0.17 -12.70 5.82
N LYS A 165 0.20 -11.91 6.82
CA LYS A 165 1.42 -12.13 7.57
C LYS A 165 1.27 -13.54 8.15
N ALA A 166 2.09 -14.49 7.70
CA ALA A 166 2.15 -15.79 8.35
C ALA A 166 2.37 -15.50 9.85
N ASP A 167 1.48 -16.03 10.69
CA ASP A 167 1.55 -15.81 12.13
C ASP A 167 2.99 -16.05 12.58
N ALA A 168 3.56 -15.05 13.23
CA ALA A 168 4.82 -15.18 13.95
C ALA A 168 4.57 -16.07 15.18
N ALA A 169 4.28 -17.34 14.92
CA ALA A 169 4.13 -18.41 15.88
C ALA A 169 5.15 -19.49 15.55
N HIS A 170 6.41 -19.11 15.38
CA HIS A 170 7.55 -19.99 15.54
C HIS A 170 8.79 -19.14 15.79
N LEU A 171 9.05 -18.91 17.07
CA LEU A 171 10.37 -18.93 17.70
C LEU A 171 10.08 -18.93 19.21
N ALA A 172 9.94 -20.16 19.71
CA ALA A 172 10.11 -20.48 21.12
C ALA A 172 11.57 -20.26 21.54
#